data_AF-A0A376K779-F1
#
_entry.id   AF-A0A376K779-F1
#
_cell.length_a   1.000
_cell.length_b   1.000
_cell.length_c   1.000
_cell.angle_alpha   90.00
_cell.angle_beta   90.00
_cell.angle_gamma   90.00
#
_symmetry.space_group_name_H-M   'P 1'
#
loop_
_entity.id
_entity.type
_entity.pdbx_description
1 polymer ?
#
loop_
_entity_poly.entity_id
_entity_poly.type
_entity_poly.pdbx_seq_one_letter_code
_entity_poly.pdbx_strand_id
1 'polypeptide(L)'
;MSEKAGTKGAKAAKNSAAQENPAPLADVIVADGQANEPRPAEAPAAVQGDAPVRLNVRAVSENGFWRCGRFWSHAGEDVAVTAAVATRLMAEPNLIVREAEKG
;
A
#
# COMPACT_ATOMS: atom_id res chain seq x y z
N MET A 1 1.66 11.89 51.33
CA MET A 1 0.89 10.67 51.01
C MET A 1 -0.55 10.92 51.47
N SER A 2 -1.50 10.89 50.54
CA SER A 2 -2.93 10.98 50.86
C SER A 2 -3.65 9.89 50.09
N GLU A 3 -4.06 8.88 50.84
CA GLU A 3 -4.99 7.84 50.43
C GLU A 3 -6.42 8.41 50.44
N LYS A 4 -7.25 8.03 49.45
CA LYS A 4 -8.63 7.57 49.72
C LYS A 4 -9.28 6.93 48.50
N ALA A 5 -9.92 5.80 48.77
CA ALA A 5 -10.62 4.89 47.89
C ALA A 5 -12.07 5.32 47.57
N GLY A 6 -12.67 4.61 46.58
CA GLY A 6 -14.10 4.59 46.25
C GLY A 6 -14.37 5.27 44.91
N THR A 7 -15.02 4.65 43.91
CA THR A 7 -16.32 3.97 44.01
C THR A 7 -16.52 3.00 42.83
N LYS A 8 -17.11 1.85 43.14
CA LYS A 8 -17.55 0.78 42.22
C LYS A 8 -19.04 0.96 41.92
N GLY A 9 -19.46 0.72 40.67
CA GLY A 9 -20.87 0.59 40.24
C GLY A 9 -21.31 1.70 39.28
N ALA A 10 -22.09 1.46 38.22
CA ALA A 10 -23.06 0.40 38.01
C ALA A 10 -23.22 0.03 36.52
N LYS A 11 -23.47 -1.27 36.31
CA LYS A 11 -23.95 -1.89 35.08
C LYS A 11 -25.40 -1.47 34.86
N ALA A 12 -25.70 -0.70 33.81
CA ALA A 12 -27.07 -0.42 33.41
C ALA A 12 -27.62 -1.60 32.60
N ALA A 13 -28.85 -1.98 32.94
CA ALA A 13 -29.55 -3.19 32.54
C ALA A 13 -30.17 -3.11 31.14
N LYS A 14 -30.65 -4.29 30.72
CA LYS A 14 -31.12 -4.72 29.41
C LYS A 14 -32.65 -4.52 29.24
N ASN A 15 -33.04 -4.30 27.98
CA ASN A 15 -34.31 -4.60 27.29
C ASN A 15 -35.64 -3.90 27.66
N SER A 16 -36.31 -3.41 26.61
CA SER A 16 -37.63 -3.82 26.06
C SER A 16 -38.24 -2.59 25.35
N ALA A 17 -39.00 -2.61 24.24
CA ALA A 17 -39.80 -3.64 23.61
C ALA A 17 -40.06 -3.31 22.11
N ALA A 18 -40.30 -4.38 21.34
CA ALA A 18 -41.19 -4.52 20.17
C ALA A 18 -41.78 -3.28 19.46
N GLN A 19 -41.54 -3.19 18.15
CA GLN A 19 -42.62 -2.94 17.20
C GLN A 19 -42.37 -3.71 15.90
N GLU A 20 -43.04 -4.84 15.78
CA GLU A 20 -43.25 -5.53 14.50
C GLU A 20 -44.20 -4.70 13.64
N ASN A 21 -43.90 -4.56 12.35
CA ASN A 21 -44.85 -4.07 11.35
C ASN A 21 -44.75 -4.96 10.11
N PRO A 22 -45.75 -5.82 9.84
CA PRO A 22 -45.76 -6.63 8.63
C PRO A 22 -46.67 -6.10 7.51
N ALA A 23 -46.18 -6.33 6.29
CA ALA A 23 -46.86 -6.56 4.99
C ALA A 23 -47.23 -5.35 4.09
N PRO A 24 -47.45 -5.54 2.76
CA PRO A 24 -47.14 -6.67 1.86
C PRO A 24 -46.35 -6.30 0.58
N LEU A 25 -46.01 -7.36 -0.17
CA LEU A 25 -45.32 -7.45 -1.46
C LEU A 25 -45.90 -6.54 -2.57
N ALA A 26 -45.03 -5.84 -3.29
CA ALA A 26 -45.29 -5.38 -4.65
C ALA A 26 -44.30 -6.08 -5.59
N ASP A 27 -44.83 -7.08 -6.29
CA ASP A 27 -44.21 -7.71 -7.44
C ASP A 27 -44.11 -6.69 -8.57
N VAL A 28 -42.89 -6.32 -8.95
CA VAL A 28 -42.60 -5.68 -10.24
C VAL A 28 -41.55 -6.52 -10.92
N ILE A 29 -42.04 -7.48 -11.70
CA ILE A 29 -41.30 -8.11 -12.78
C ILE A 29 -41.05 -7.04 -13.84
N VAL A 30 -39.80 -6.58 -13.96
CA VAL A 30 -39.30 -6.02 -15.23
C VAL A 30 -38.45 -7.08 -15.88
N ALA A 31 -39.03 -7.78 -16.84
CA ALA A 31 -38.28 -8.47 -17.88
C ALA A 31 -37.88 -7.42 -18.92
N ASP A 32 -36.58 -7.24 -19.16
CA ASP A 32 -36.05 -7.33 -20.53
C ASP A 32 -34.52 -7.44 -20.48
N GLY A 33 -33.99 -8.41 -21.22
CA GLY A 33 -32.59 -8.79 -21.19
C GLY A 33 -31.70 -7.75 -21.83
N GLN A 34 -31.00 -6.95 -21.00
CA GLN A 34 -29.67 -6.52 -21.42
C GLN A 34 -28.70 -7.63 -21.03
N ALA A 35 -28.29 -8.42 -22.02
CA ALA A 35 -27.01 -9.11 -21.95
C ALA A 35 -25.93 -8.04 -21.73
N ASN A 36 -25.65 -7.74 -20.46
CA ASN A 36 -24.39 -7.14 -20.09
C ASN A 36 -23.37 -8.26 -20.31
N GLU A 37 -22.93 -8.39 -21.56
CA GLU A 37 -21.71 -9.13 -21.86
C GLU A 37 -20.69 -8.66 -20.81
N PRO A 38 -20.09 -9.57 -20.02
CA PRO A 38 -19.03 -9.15 -19.13
C PRO A 38 -18.02 -8.48 -20.04
N ARG A 39 -17.93 -7.14 -19.99
CA ARG A 39 -16.85 -6.39 -20.61
C ARG A 39 -15.61 -7.21 -20.27
N PRO A 40 -14.88 -7.76 -21.26
CA PRO A 40 -13.68 -8.50 -20.96
C PRO A 40 -12.90 -7.61 -20.01
N ALA A 41 -12.67 -8.09 -18.79
CA ALA A 41 -11.81 -7.38 -17.85
C ALA A 41 -10.56 -7.12 -18.67
N GLU A 42 -10.32 -5.85 -19.00
CA GLU A 42 -9.14 -5.45 -19.74
C GLU A 42 -8.02 -5.99 -18.88
N ALA A 43 -7.44 -7.12 -19.30
CA ALA A 43 -6.41 -7.80 -18.53
C ALA A 43 -5.41 -6.70 -18.23
N PRO A 44 -5.08 -6.44 -16.94
CA PRO A 44 -4.27 -5.28 -16.58
C PRO A 44 -3.09 -5.31 -17.53
N ALA A 45 -3.04 -4.33 -18.44
CA ALA A 45 -2.15 -4.36 -19.59
C ALA A 45 -0.83 -4.82 -19.04
N ALA A 46 -0.37 -6.01 -19.45
CA ALA A 46 0.79 -6.63 -18.85
C ALA A 46 1.86 -5.55 -18.88
N VAL A 47 2.12 -4.92 -17.73
CA VAL A 47 3.17 -3.94 -17.60
C VAL A 47 4.35 -4.82 -17.90
N GLN A 48 4.85 -4.76 -19.14
CA GLN A 48 6.09 -5.39 -19.54
C GLN A 48 7.06 -4.83 -18.52
N GLY A 49 7.29 -5.61 -17.47
CA GLY A 49 8.08 -5.21 -16.34
C GLY A 49 9.45 -5.03 -16.94
N ASP A 50 9.83 -3.78 -17.14
CA ASP A 50 11.13 -3.42 -17.64
C ASP A 50 12.17 -4.27 -16.90
N ALA A 51 13.03 -4.94 -17.67
CA ALA A 51 13.98 -5.89 -17.11
C ALA A 51 14.79 -5.15 -16.02
N PRO A 52 14.89 -5.70 -14.81
CA PRO A 52 15.50 -4.97 -13.70
C PRO A 52 16.97 -4.66 -14.02
N VAL A 53 17.32 -3.39 -13.93
CA VAL A 53 18.69 -2.89 -14.07
C VAL A 53 19.41 -3.09 -12.75
N ARG A 54 20.59 -3.73 -12.80
CA ARG A 54 21.45 -3.87 -11.63
C ARG A 54 22.40 -2.68 -11.55
N LEU A 55 22.34 -1.98 -10.43
CA LEU A 55 23.17 -0.81 -10.17
C LEU A 55 23.90 -0.98 -8.85
N ASN A 56 25.17 -0.62 -8.83
CA ASN A 56 25.89 -0.38 -7.60
C ASN A 56 25.68 1.07 -7.18
N VAL A 57 25.05 1.28 -6.02
CA VAL A 57 24.67 2.60 -5.53
C VAL A 57 25.32 2.85 -4.19
N ARG A 58 26.11 3.91 -4.08
CA ARG A 58 26.77 4.33 -2.84
C ARG A 58 26.48 5.78 -2.51
N ALA A 59 26.45 6.11 -1.22
CA ALA A 59 26.38 7.49 -0.77
C ALA A 59 27.68 8.24 -1.06
N VAL A 60 27.59 9.54 -1.33
CA VAL A 60 28.75 10.45 -1.38
C VAL A 60 29.31 10.68 0.02
N SER A 61 28.44 10.78 1.03
CA SER A 61 28.83 10.97 2.43
C SER A 61 29.44 9.70 3.01
N GLU A 62 30.59 9.82 3.70
CA GLU A 62 31.27 8.69 4.36
C GLU A 62 30.41 8.01 5.43
N ASN A 63 29.54 8.77 6.12
CA ASN A 63 28.60 8.25 7.10
C ASN A 63 27.33 7.63 6.49
N GLY A 64 27.19 7.67 5.17
CA GLY A 64 25.93 7.34 4.49
C GLY A 64 24.84 8.40 4.70
N PHE A 65 23.64 8.15 4.18
CA PHE A 65 22.46 8.99 4.42
C PHE A 65 21.14 8.24 4.20
N TRP A 66 20.06 8.80 4.71
CA TRP A 66 18.70 8.27 4.55
C TRP A 66 17.95 8.99 3.42
N ARG A 67 17.31 8.22 2.54
CA ARG A 67 16.40 8.73 1.51
C ARG A 67 15.24 7.79 1.31
N CYS A 68 14.02 8.33 1.25
CA CYS A 68 12.80 7.55 0.98
C CYS A 68 12.65 6.31 1.89
N GLY A 69 13.05 6.43 3.17
CA GLY A 69 12.98 5.33 4.14
C GLY A 69 14.05 4.25 3.96
N ARG A 70 15.05 4.47 3.12
CA ARG A 70 16.17 3.55 2.90
C ARG A 70 17.49 4.23 3.23
N PHE A 71 18.35 3.52 3.94
CA PHE A 71 19.71 3.96 4.23
C PHE A 71 20.64 3.60 3.07
N TRP A 72 21.47 4.54 2.66
CA TRP A 72 22.50 4.38 1.64
C TRP A 72 23.86 4.52 2.30
N SER A 73 24.67 3.45 2.26
CA SER A 73 26.01 3.43 2.82
C SER A 73 27.04 3.98 1.83
N HIS A 74 28.17 4.46 2.35
CA HIS A 74 29.32 4.85 1.51
C HIS A 74 30.00 3.64 0.85
N ALA A 75 29.89 2.45 1.47
CA ALA A 75 30.46 1.20 0.95
C ALA A 75 29.83 0.79 -0.40
N GLY A 76 28.58 1.19 -0.63
CA GLY A 76 27.81 0.81 -1.82
C GLY A 76 27.02 -0.48 -1.62
N GLU A 77 25.90 -0.57 -2.34
CA GLU A 77 25.06 -1.75 -2.38
C GLU A 77 24.56 -1.98 -3.82
N ASP A 78 24.52 -3.23 -4.22
CA ASP A 78 23.92 -3.63 -5.50
C ASP A 78 22.40 -3.73 -5.36
N VAL A 79 21.69 -2.92 -6.14
CA VAL A 79 20.23 -2.89 -6.17
C VAL A 79 19.73 -3.23 -7.57
N ALA A 80 18.68 -4.06 -7.62
CA ALA A 80 17.93 -4.33 -8.83
C ALA A 80 16.71 -3.41 -8.86
N VAL A 81 16.66 -2.49 -9.82
CA VAL A 81 15.59 -1.48 -9.94
C VAL A 81 15.10 -1.37 -11.37
N THR A 82 13.90 -0.83 -11.59
CA THR A 82 13.41 -0.53 -12.94
C THR A 82 14.19 0.64 -13.56
N ALA A 83 14.20 0.78 -14.89
CA ALA A 83 14.85 1.90 -15.57
C ALA A 83 14.38 3.27 -15.04
N ALA A 84 13.08 3.41 -14.74
CA ALA A 84 12.54 4.66 -14.19
C ALA A 84 13.13 5.00 -12.81
N VAL A 85 13.38 4.00 -11.96
CA VAL A 85 14.01 4.20 -10.66
C VAL A 85 15.52 4.44 -10.83
N ALA A 86 16.18 3.74 -11.76
CA ALA A 86 17.57 3.98 -12.11
C ALA A 86 17.82 5.45 -12.48
N THR A 87 17.01 6.03 -13.37
CA THR A 87 17.10 7.45 -13.76
C THR A 87 16.97 8.38 -12.55
N ARG A 88 16.04 8.09 -11.63
CA ARG A 88 15.86 8.90 -10.41
C ARG A 88 17.01 8.78 -9.43
N LEU A 89 17.68 7.63 -9.36
CA LEU A 89 18.87 7.44 -8.52
C LEU A 89 20.07 8.16 -9.13
N MET A 90 20.24 8.11 -10.46
CA MET A 90 21.30 8.83 -11.18
C MET A 90 21.16 10.35 -11.10
N ALA A 91 19.93 10.87 -10.96
CA ALA A 91 19.67 12.29 -10.75
C ALA A 91 19.90 12.75 -9.29
N GLU A 92 20.13 11.84 -8.35
CA GLU A 92 20.29 12.19 -6.94
C GLU A 92 21.74 12.64 -6.65
N PRO A 93 21.97 13.90 -6.24
CA PRO A 93 23.33 14.44 -6.09
C PRO A 93 24.12 13.82 -4.94
N ASN A 94 23.44 13.18 -3.99
CA ASN A 94 24.06 12.53 -2.84
C ASN A 94 24.40 11.05 -3.09
N LEU A 95 24.10 10.54 -4.29
CA LEU A 95 24.41 9.16 -4.69
C LEU A 95 25.43 9.13 -5.81
N ILE A 96 26.31 8.15 -5.74
CA ILE A 96 27.16 7.72 -6.84
C ILE A 96 26.56 6.41 -7.33
N VAL A 97 26.04 6.42 -8.55
CA VAL A 97 25.39 5.27 -9.18
C VAL A 97 26.29 4.76 -10.30
N ARG A 98 26.53 3.46 -10.33
CA ARG A 98 27.28 2.76 -11.37
C ARG A 98 26.50 1.55 -11.83
N GLU A 99 26.63 1.18 -13.09
CA GLU A 99 26.12 -0.11 -13.57
C GLU A 99 26.91 -1.23 -12.89
N ALA A 100 26.21 -2.21 -12.31
CA ALA A 100 26.88 -3.35 -11.70
C ALA A 100 27.39 -4.26 -12.83
N GLU A 101 28.69 -4.55 -12.84
CA GLU A 101 29.25 -5.46 -13.85
C GLU A 101 28.55 -6.82 -13.76
N LYS A 102 28.11 -7.34 -14.92
CA LYS A 102 27.70 -8.74 -15.06
C LYS A 102 28.95 -9.59 -14.91
N GLY A 103 29.23 -10.03 -13.68
CA GLY A 103 30.14 -11.16 -13.44
C GLY A 103 29.66 -12.42 -14.13
#